data_AF-A0A8W8MRT6-F1
#
_entry.id   AF-A0A8W8MRT6-F1
#
_cell.length_a   1.000
_cell.length_b   1.000
_cell.length_c   1.000
_cell.angle_alpha   90.00
_cell.angle_beta   90.00
_cell.angle_gamma   90.00
#
_symmetry.space_group_name_H-M   'P 1'
#
loop_
_entity.id
_entity.type
_entity.pdbx_description
1 polymer ?
#
loop_
_entity_poly.entity_id
_entity_poly.type
_entity_poly.pdbx_seq_one_letter_code
_entity_poly.pdbx_strand_id
1 'polypeptide(L)'
;MDSAFDYIDNEHSYSKGEKSPCMLNSHECVGNQPEQSRLLSQDCEILSSNDEEEEDEEIEEEDVLGGRRIVELSVLAAKLEAGCKNCSAELKLSSCIGEIRYGLGSLLKISCSQCQETNNIPTGKRHGTNVWDINTKLGAAALFCGQGEMIINNFLAALNIPTVTPVTFKRREREVGSSFEAVANETCNEALNEEKQRSQDADDNAVSFDAGWQTRGSGRNYASLTGHASMIGQKTGKVLSYAVRCKKCRICDQTSTTGTSLEKDHDCRKNWTKSSKAMESDMAIEMLHDLKTRDFHVKNLIMDNDSTTLAKAKLSFDPNIQKISDFNHTKKNLASKLYDMKKEKKYPLLGPKSIQHLLKCFTYAVKSNNDTSVLKKNLEIIPSHVFGDHKECDMKWCKYLQDPENYKPKHLPYGKYLTGEDFRNDLQHVFSDLAKNATKLSNLGSTQANENFNRIVACKNPKNLFYGGSESTSFRVAAAVAHKNIGNQTIEKVYDTLLLSPGLHTNVHKDRVSKRREKEKERKSSVRYKRRRHELKQIKSSQISVSEIKEGTTYAPGVSLCSTEKVEEEIPDCKSAPVPSSVSSQSGSSFVYFDLETTGFGTSAEITQLASAFGEETFNRF
;
A
#
# COMPACT_ATOMS: atom_id res chain seq x y z
N MET A 1 -28.26 59.83 2.63
CA MET A 1 -29.06 58.78 1.96
C MET A 1 -28.27 57.49 2.07
N ASP A 2 -28.02 56.97 3.26
CA ASP A 2 -28.99 56.37 4.22
C ASP A 2 -29.69 55.15 3.58
N SER A 3 -29.72 53.95 4.14
CA SER A 3 -29.54 53.53 5.52
C SER A 3 -29.29 52.01 5.63
N ALA A 4 -28.47 51.62 6.61
CA ALA A 4 -28.68 50.55 7.59
C ALA A 4 -29.07 49.13 7.12
N PHE A 5 -28.14 48.19 7.33
CA PHE A 5 -28.46 46.89 7.92
C PHE A 5 -27.45 46.64 9.05
N ASP A 6 -27.86 47.00 10.26
CA ASP A 6 -27.24 46.60 11.52
C ASP A 6 -27.97 45.37 12.09
N TYR A 7 -27.27 44.68 12.99
CA TYR A 7 -27.64 43.54 13.85
C TYR A 7 -27.29 42.13 13.35
N ILE A 8 -26.04 41.75 13.59
CA ILE A 8 -25.69 40.38 14.01
C ILE A 8 -25.16 40.51 15.45
N ASP A 9 -25.95 40.03 16.40
CA ASP A 9 -25.57 39.96 17.80
C ASP A 9 -24.46 38.92 18.02
N ASN A 10 -23.46 39.34 18.80
CA ASN A 10 -22.30 38.58 19.20
C ASN A 10 -22.63 37.66 20.38
N GLU A 11 -22.59 36.34 20.20
CA GLU A 11 -22.25 35.41 21.29
C GLU A 11 -21.43 34.23 20.76
N HIS A 12 -20.14 34.47 20.53
CA HIS A 12 -19.12 33.42 20.53
C HIS A 12 -18.09 33.74 21.60
N SER A 13 -18.34 33.25 22.83
CA SER A 13 -17.34 33.25 23.88
C SER A 13 -16.39 32.07 23.65
N TYR A 14 -15.16 32.37 23.25
CA TYR A 14 -14.04 31.44 23.43
C TYR A 14 -13.50 31.67 24.84
N SER A 15 -13.58 30.66 25.70
CA SER A 15 -12.93 30.68 27.00
C SER A 15 -11.41 30.74 26.81
N LYS A 16 -10.81 31.87 27.23
CA LYS A 16 -9.35 31.99 27.39
C LYS A 16 -8.95 31.23 28.65
N GLY A 17 -8.51 29.98 28.50
CA GLY A 17 -7.90 29.20 29.57
C GLY A 17 -6.48 29.69 29.88
N GLU A 18 -6.26 29.98 31.15
CA GLU A 18 -5.04 30.53 31.75
C GLU A 18 -3.82 29.62 31.59
N LYS A 19 -2.65 30.24 31.34
CA LYS A 19 -1.35 29.56 31.39
C LYS A 19 -0.84 29.56 32.83
N SER A 20 -0.63 28.39 33.41
CA SER A 20 0.17 28.23 34.63
C SER A 20 1.55 27.63 34.27
N PRO A 21 2.67 28.18 34.78
CA PRO A 21 4.03 27.70 34.48
C PRO A 21 4.48 26.70 35.54
N CYS A 22 4.86 25.49 35.14
CA CYS A 22 5.50 24.52 36.03
C CYS A 22 7.01 24.45 35.73
N MET A 23 7.78 24.84 36.74
CA MET A 23 9.24 24.86 36.80
C MET A 23 9.85 23.46 36.70
N LEU A 24 10.91 23.33 35.90
CA LEU A 24 11.84 22.20 35.93
C LEU A 24 12.76 22.34 37.15
N ASN A 25 12.81 21.31 37.99
CA ASN A 25 13.92 21.10 38.93
C ASN A 25 14.54 19.72 38.69
N SER A 26 15.86 19.76 38.52
CA SER A 26 16.80 18.66 38.42
C SER A 26 16.97 17.92 39.75
N HIS A 27 17.03 16.57 39.73
CA HIS A 27 18.02 15.76 40.45
C HIS A 27 17.93 14.27 40.05
N GLU A 28 18.99 13.55 40.38
CA GLU A 28 19.60 12.42 39.67
C GLU A 28 19.14 11.01 40.07
N CYS A 29 19.30 10.09 39.11
CA CYS A 29 19.77 8.70 39.19
C CYS A 29 19.13 7.69 40.19
N VAL A 30 18.62 6.57 39.65
CA VAL A 30 19.25 5.22 39.64
C VAL A 30 18.17 4.14 39.42
N GLY A 31 18.41 3.23 38.46
CA GLY A 31 18.05 1.81 38.60
C GLY A 31 16.88 1.26 37.77
N ASN A 32 17.25 0.51 36.71
CA ASN A 32 16.56 -0.64 36.11
C ASN A 32 15.01 -0.65 36.08
N GLN A 33 14.41 -0.55 34.88
CA GLN A 33 13.23 -1.36 34.50
C GLN A 33 12.95 -1.35 32.98
N PRO A 34 12.31 -2.41 32.44
CA PRO A 34 12.34 -2.78 31.03
C PRO A 34 11.31 -2.06 30.15
N GLU A 35 11.69 -1.89 28.88
CA GLU A 35 10.89 -1.73 27.66
C GLU A 35 9.50 -1.07 27.78
N GLN A 36 9.45 0.20 27.36
CA GLN A 36 8.24 0.94 26.96
C GLN A 36 7.57 0.35 25.70
N SER A 37 7.10 -0.90 25.76
CA SER A 37 6.24 -1.52 24.72
C SER A 37 4.79 -1.70 25.15
N ARG A 38 4.42 -1.27 26.36
CA ARG A 38 3.13 -1.61 27.01
C ARG A 38 2.00 -0.58 26.89
N LEU A 39 2.15 0.52 26.15
CA LEU A 39 1.13 1.57 26.04
C LEU A 39 0.25 1.52 24.76
N LEU A 40 0.33 0.44 23.96
CA LEU A 40 -0.54 0.24 22.79
C LEU A 40 -1.35 -1.07 22.81
N SER A 41 -1.32 -1.81 23.92
CA SER A 41 -2.30 -2.85 24.21
C SER A 41 -3.31 -2.28 25.18
N GLN A 42 -4.19 -1.40 24.70
CA GLN A 42 -5.38 -1.10 25.49
C GLN A 42 -6.27 -2.33 25.38
N ASP A 43 -6.42 -2.98 26.52
CA ASP A 43 -7.33 -4.08 26.75
C ASP A 43 -8.72 -3.64 26.32
N CYS A 44 -9.15 -4.11 25.15
CA CYS A 44 -10.55 -4.12 24.81
C CYS A 44 -11.19 -5.10 25.80
N GLU A 45 -11.81 -4.55 26.84
CA GLU A 45 -12.61 -5.30 27.79
C GLU A 45 -13.53 -6.25 27.02
N ILE A 46 -13.59 -7.46 27.57
CA ILE A 46 -14.39 -8.56 27.08
C ILE A 46 -15.85 -8.11 27.11
N LEU A 47 -16.42 -7.90 25.93
CA LEU A 47 -17.86 -7.85 25.77
C LEU A 47 -18.34 -9.30 25.67
N SER A 48 -18.74 -9.86 26.81
CA SER A 48 -19.66 -11.00 26.82
C SER A 48 -20.99 -10.48 26.26
N SER A 49 -21.16 -10.52 24.95
CA SER A 49 -22.43 -10.16 24.35
C SER A 49 -23.45 -11.22 24.72
N ASN A 50 -24.46 -10.82 25.49
CA ASN A 50 -25.77 -11.42 25.42
C ASN A 50 -26.25 -11.22 23.96
N ASP A 51 -25.92 -12.17 23.07
CA ASP A 51 -26.43 -12.23 21.69
C ASP A 51 -27.96 -12.45 21.61
N GLU A 52 -28.73 -12.11 22.65
CA GLU A 52 -30.18 -12.25 22.70
C GLU A 52 -30.92 -10.97 22.27
N GLU A 53 -30.23 -9.84 22.14
CA GLU A 53 -30.82 -8.61 21.60
C GLU A 53 -30.31 -8.35 20.18
N GLU A 54 -31.17 -8.50 19.18
CA GLU A 54 -30.88 -8.13 17.78
C GLU A 54 -30.69 -6.61 17.59
N GLU A 55 -31.07 -5.82 18.59
CA GLU A 55 -31.14 -4.36 18.55
C GLU A 55 -29.85 -3.68 19.02
N ASP A 56 -29.47 -2.58 18.36
CA ASP A 56 -28.30 -1.78 18.73
C ASP A 56 -28.39 -1.26 20.17
N GLU A 57 -27.26 -1.02 20.83
CA GLU A 57 -27.29 -0.53 22.23
C GLU A 57 -28.01 0.82 22.33
N GLU A 58 -28.97 0.86 23.24
CA GLU A 58 -29.81 2.03 23.52
C GLU A 58 -29.15 2.93 24.57
N ILE A 59 -29.09 4.23 24.28
CA ILE A 59 -28.63 5.24 25.22
C ILE A 59 -29.67 6.35 25.25
N GLU A 60 -30.33 6.53 26.39
CA GLU A 60 -31.24 7.65 26.63
C GLU A 60 -30.47 8.85 27.22
N GLU A 61 -30.66 10.03 26.62
CA GLU A 61 -30.07 11.27 27.08
C GLU A 61 -31.17 12.34 27.25
N GLU A 62 -31.16 13.03 28.40
CA GLU A 62 -32.10 14.13 28.72
C GLU A 62 -31.62 15.48 28.14
N ASP A 63 -30.39 15.56 27.63
CA ASP A 63 -29.84 16.81 27.09
C ASP A 63 -30.35 17.11 25.66
N VAL A 64 -30.77 18.35 25.44
CA VAL A 64 -31.78 18.74 24.46
C VAL A 64 -31.19 19.00 23.05
N LEU A 65 -30.52 18.01 22.46
CA LEU A 65 -29.85 18.10 21.13
C LEU A 65 -28.49 18.81 21.15
N GLY A 66 -27.64 18.53 22.14
CA GLY A 66 -26.22 18.91 22.09
C GLY A 66 -25.46 18.26 20.92
N GLY A 67 -24.61 19.04 20.24
CA GLY A 67 -23.71 18.56 19.18
C GLY A 67 -24.37 18.40 17.80
N ARG A 68 -23.94 17.39 17.03
CA ARG A 68 -24.43 17.10 15.67
C ARG A 68 -24.96 15.68 15.57
N ARG A 69 -25.91 15.47 14.65
CA ARG A 69 -26.47 14.16 14.30
C ARG A 69 -26.45 13.95 12.78
N ILE A 70 -26.37 12.70 12.36
CA ILE A 70 -26.50 12.31 10.96
C ILE A 70 -27.96 11.91 10.74
N VAL A 71 -28.68 12.65 9.90
CA VAL A 71 -30.12 12.47 9.69
C VAL A 71 -30.45 12.30 8.21
N GLU A 72 -31.41 11.43 7.90
CA GLU A 72 -32.06 11.40 6.59
C GLU A 72 -33.17 12.45 6.55
N LEU A 73 -32.87 13.62 5.96
CA LEU A 73 -33.76 14.77 5.94
C LEU A 73 -35.17 14.43 5.42
N SER A 74 -35.29 13.59 4.39
CA SER A 74 -36.59 13.20 3.84
C SER A 74 -37.44 12.39 4.84
N VAL A 75 -36.82 11.55 5.67
CA VAL A 75 -37.54 10.75 6.67
C VAL A 75 -37.95 11.63 7.83
N LEU A 76 -37.01 12.46 8.33
CA LEU A 76 -37.27 13.37 9.42
C LEU A 76 -38.41 14.34 9.06
N ALA A 77 -38.35 14.97 7.88
CA ALA A 77 -39.38 15.89 7.41
C ALA A 77 -40.75 15.21 7.31
N ALA A 78 -40.84 14.05 6.67
CA ALA A 78 -42.11 13.32 6.52
C ALA A 78 -42.73 12.93 7.89
N LYS A 79 -41.90 12.62 8.89
CA LYS A 79 -42.37 12.26 10.22
C LYS A 79 -42.80 13.46 11.06
N LEU A 80 -42.18 14.62 10.87
CA LEU A 80 -42.64 15.88 11.46
C LEU A 80 -43.96 16.35 10.82
N GLU A 81 -44.08 16.22 9.50
CA GLU A 81 -45.27 16.59 8.73
C GLU A 81 -46.49 15.69 9.03
N ALA A 82 -46.26 14.41 9.34
CA ALA A 82 -47.32 13.52 9.82
C ALA A 82 -48.00 14.01 11.12
N GLY A 83 -47.35 14.94 11.84
CA GLY A 83 -47.90 15.57 13.03
C GLY A 83 -47.93 14.65 14.24
N CYS A 84 -48.50 15.17 15.33
CA CYS A 84 -48.63 14.45 16.59
C CYS A 84 -49.52 13.23 16.42
N LYS A 85 -49.07 12.07 16.93
CA LYS A 85 -49.84 10.80 16.88
C LYS A 85 -51.23 10.87 17.54
N ASN A 86 -51.45 11.83 18.44
CA ASN A 86 -52.71 12.00 19.18
C ASN A 86 -53.65 13.05 18.56
N CYS A 87 -53.12 14.23 18.20
CA CYS A 87 -53.95 15.36 17.74
C CYS A 87 -53.64 15.85 16.32
N SER A 88 -52.71 15.22 15.62
CA SER A 88 -52.23 15.59 14.28
C SER A 88 -51.64 17.01 14.16
N ALA A 89 -51.42 17.71 15.28
CA ALA A 89 -50.78 19.02 15.28
C ALA A 89 -49.32 18.92 14.81
N GLU A 90 -48.83 19.96 14.14
CA GLU A 90 -47.46 20.06 13.67
C GLU A 90 -46.44 19.85 14.81
N LEU A 91 -45.41 19.05 14.55
CA LEU A 91 -44.31 18.80 15.49
C LEU A 91 -43.12 19.69 15.16
N LYS A 92 -42.60 20.39 16.16
CA LYS A 92 -41.45 21.29 16.01
C LYS A 92 -40.21 20.68 16.65
N LEU A 93 -39.08 20.70 15.95
CA LEU A 93 -37.79 20.25 16.49
C LEU A 93 -37.37 21.04 17.74
N SER A 94 -37.75 22.31 17.84
CA SER A 94 -37.52 23.14 19.04
C SER A 94 -38.24 22.63 20.29
N SER A 95 -39.22 21.75 20.13
CA SER A 95 -39.96 21.08 21.21
C SER A 95 -39.42 19.68 21.51
N CYS A 96 -38.21 19.37 21.03
CA CYS A 96 -37.48 18.19 21.46
C CYS A 96 -37.18 18.30 22.95
N ILE A 97 -37.44 17.24 23.70
CA ILE A 97 -37.23 17.15 25.15
C ILE A 97 -36.27 16.01 25.53
N GLY A 98 -35.76 15.26 24.55
CA GLY A 98 -34.80 14.19 24.77
C GLY A 98 -34.51 13.38 23.52
N GLU A 99 -33.57 12.46 23.63
CA GLU A 99 -33.14 11.58 22.54
C GLU A 99 -32.94 10.15 23.05
N ILE A 100 -33.36 9.18 22.25
CA ILE A 100 -32.97 7.77 22.39
C ILE A 100 -32.01 7.45 21.25
N ARG A 101 -30.75 7.18 21.56
CA ARG A 101 -29.70 6.92 20.57
C ARG A 101 -29.41 5.42 20.45
N TYR A 102 -29.23 5.00 19.20
CA TYR A 102 -28.84 3.65 18.78
C TYR A 102 -27.66 3.79 17.82
N GLY A 103 -26.43 3.80 18.33
CA GLY A 103 -25.26 4.13 17.52
C GLY A 103 -25.37 5.51 16.86
N LEU A 104 -25.43 5.58 15.53
CA LEU A 104 -25.62 6.82 14.76
C LEU A 104 -27.09 7.16 14.45
N GLY A 105 -28.02 6.22 14.67
CA GLY A 105 -29.45 6.44 14.51
C GLY A 105 -30.09 6.86 15.84
N SER A 106 -31.21 7.59 15.78
CA SER A 106 -31.86 8.11 16.98
C SER A 106 -33.38 8.26 16.83
N LEU A 107 -34.09 8.17 17.94
CA LEU A 107 -35.46 8.66 18.09
C LEU A 107 -35.44 9.97 18.88
N LEU A 108 -35.92 11.04 18.28
CA LEU A 108 -36.08 12.33 18.94
C LEU A 108 -37.41 12.35 19.70
N LYS A 109 -37.39 12.60 21.01
CA LYS A 109 -38.60 12.73 21.84
C LYS A 109 -39.11 14.16 21.71
N ILE A 110 -40.18 14.38 20.93
CA ILE A 110 -40.76 15.71 20.69
C ILE A 110 -42.10 15.83 21.41
N SER A 111 -42.21 16.82 22.31
CA SER A 111 -43.46 17.14 22.99
C SER A 111 -44.37 17.96 22.06
N CYS A 112 -45.62 17.52 21.91
CA CYS A 112 -46.63 18.25 21.15
C CYS A 112 -47.06 19.52 21.90
N SER A 113 -46.96 20.68 21.25
CA SER A 113 -47.34 21.95 21.87
C SER A 113 -48.84 22.09 22.20
N GLN A 114 -49.71 21.28 21.58
CA GLN A 114 -51.16 21.34 21.79
C GLN A 114 -51.66 20.36 22.86
N CYS A 115 -51.23 19.10 22.82
CA CYS A 115 -51.74 18.06 23.70
C CYS A 115 -50.70 17.49 24.69
N GLN A 116 -49.46 18.00 24.66
CA GLN A 116 -48.33 17.56 25.50
C GLN A 116 -47.92 16.09 25.33
N GLU A 117 -48.48 15.40 24.33
CA GLU A 117 -48.10 14.02 24.00
C GLU A 117 -46.65 13.98 23.47
N THR A 118 -45.87 13.01 23.96
CA THR A 118 -44.50 12.76 23.48
C THR A 118 -44.49 11.88 22.23
N ASN A 119 -43.83 12.36 21.19
CA ASN A 119 -43.73 11.70 19.89
C ASN A 119 -42.28 11.31 19.63
N ASN A 120 -42.05 10.03 19.31
CA ASN A 120 -40.71 9.53 18.96
C ASN A 120 -40.52 9.64 17.45
N ILE A 121 -39.69 10.60 17.04
CA ILE A 121 -39.45 10.92 15.63
C ILE A 121 -38.10 10.33 15.19
N PRO A 122 -38.09 9.39 14.23
CA PRO A 122 -36.86 8.74 13.81
C PRO A 122 -35.99 9.67 12.94
N THR A 123 -34.67 9.59 13.13
CA THR A 123 -33.70 10.36 12.33
C THR A 123 -33.36 9.74 10.98
N GLY A 124 -33.89 8.55 10.66
CA GLY A 124 -33.54 7.79 9.46
C GLY A 124 -34.36 6.51 9.27
N LYS A 125 -33.99 5.73 8.24
CA LYS A 125 -34.65 4.46 7.92
C LYS A 125 -34.11 3.32 8.78
N ARG A 126 -34.93 2.28 8.88
CA ARG A 126 -34.60 1.01 9.50
C ARG A 126 -34.93 -0.14 8.55
N HIS A 127 -34.25 -1.26 8.68
CA HIS A 127 -34.48 -2.50 7.93
C HIS A 127 -34.46 -3.72 8.85
N GLY A 128 -34.96 -4.85 8.33
CA GLY A 128 -35.00 -6.12 9.06
C GLY A 128 -35.72 -6.00 10.41
N THR A 129 -35.08 -6.51 11.46
CA THR A 129 -35.54 -6.45 12.85
C THR A 129 -35.14 -5.13 13.50
N ASN A 130 -35.61 -4.03 12.91
CA ASN A 130 -35.49 -2.67 13.46
C ASN A 130 -34.07 -2.06 13.50
N VAL A 131 -33.14 -2.60 12.70
CA VAL A 131 -31.76 -2.09 12.60
C VAL A 131 -31.72 -0.78 11.83
N TRP A 132 -30.97 0.20 12.33
CA TRP A 132 -30.79 1.48 11.65
C TRP A 132 -29.87 1.34 10.42
N ASP A 133 -30.37 1.77 9.25
CA ASP A 133 -29.61 1.71 7.98
C ASP A 133 -28.24 2.39 8.09
N ILE A 134 -28.15 3.48 8.85
CA ILE A 134 -26.90 4.23 9.04
C ILE A 134 -25.84 3.42 9.80
N ASN A 135 -26.24 2.56 10.72
CA ASN A 135 -25.32 1.72 11.50
C ASN A 135 -24.78 0.57 10.65
N THR A 136 -25.63 -0.09 9.86
CA THR A 136 -25.18 -1.07 8.86
C THR A 136 -24.28 -0.41 7.81
N LYS A 137 -24.63 0.79 7.33
CA LYS A 137 -23.78 1.55 6.41
C LYS A 137 -22.45 1.97 7.03
N LEU A 138 -22.38 2.22 8.34
CA LEU A 138 -21.14 2.47 9.06
C LEU A 138 -20.22 1.24 9.03
N GLY A 139 -20.76 0.06 9.33
CA GLY A 139 -20.02 -1.21 9.23
C GLY A 139 -19.48 -1.45 7.81
N ALA A 140 -20.32 -1.21 6.79
CA ALA A 140 -19.92 -1.28 5.39
C ALA A 140 -18.78 -0.30 5.05
N ALA A 141 -18.92 0.96 5.48
CA ALA A 141 -17.93 2.00 5.25
C ALA A 141 -16.60 1.68 5.96
N ALA A 142 -16.62 1.11 7.16
CA ALA A 142 -15.43 0.72 7.89
C ALA A 142 -14.60 -0.34 7.12
N LEU A 143 -15.24 -1.41 6.65
CA LEU A 143 -14.58 -2.45 5.85
C LEU A 143 -14.15 -1.94 4.47
N PHE A 144 -14.99 -1.09 3.85
CA PHE A 144 -14.69 -0.51 2.54
C PHE A 144 -13.47 0.44 2.60
N CYS A 145 -13.40 1.29 3.61
CA CYS A 145 -12.32 2.27 3.81
C CYS A 145 -11.12 1.71 4.57
N GLY A 146 -11.22 0.50 5.13
CA GLY A 146 -10.14 -0.12 5.89
C GLY A 146 -9.92 0.44 7.28
N GLN A 147 -10.94 1.06 7.87
CA GLN A 147 -10.84 1.73 9.17
C GLN A 147 -11.37 0.83 10.29
N GLY A 148 -10.89 1.08 11.51
CA GLY A 148 -11.37 0.46 12.74
C GLY A 148 -12.21 1.44 13.56
N GLU A 149 -12.92 0.90 14.54
CA GLU A 149 -13.80 1.63 15.46
C GLU A 149 -13.12 2.87 16.07
N MET A 150 -11.93 2.72 16.65
CA MET A 150 -11.17 3.84 17.24
C MET A 150 -10.97 5.03 16.29
N ILE A 151 -10.58 4.78 15.04
CA ILE A 151 -10.34 5.86 14.06
C ILE A 151 -11.66 6.54 13.69
N ILE A 152 -12.72 5.74 13.55
CA ILE A 152 -14.06 6.22 13.23
C ILE A 152 -14.63 7.07 14.38
N ASN A 153 -14.52 6.59 15.62
CA ASN A 153 -14.98 7.33 16.79
C ASN A 153 -14.20 8.63 16.99
N ASN A 154 -12.89 8.63 16.77
CA ASN A 154 -12.10 9.88 16.74
C ASN A 154 -12.57 10.84 15.65
N PHE A 155 -12.91 10.33 14.46
CA PHE A 155 -13.43 11.15 13.36
C PHE A 155 -14.81 11.74 13.69
N LEU A 156 -15.72 10.95 14.27
CA LEU A 156 -17.05 11.40 14.71
C LEU A 156 -16.94 12.45 15.81
N ALA A 157 -16.15 12.18 16.85
CA ALA A 157 -15.93 13.10 17.96
C ALA A 157 -15.31 14.43 17.50
N ALA A 158 -14.35 14.39 16.57
CA ALA A 158 -13.77 15.60 15.97
C ALA A 158 -14.78 16.46 15.21
N LEU A 159 -15.88 15.86 14.73
CA LEU A 159 -17.00 16.56 14.09
C LEU A 159 -18.10 16.96 15.06
N ASN A 160 -17.93 16.69 16.37
CA ASN A 160 -18.93 16.85 17.40
C ASN A 160 -20.19 15.98 17.15
N ILE A 161 -19.99 14.77 16.62
CA ILE A 161 -21.01 13.74 16.43
C ILE A 161 -20.79 12.64 17.48
N PRO A 162 -21.84 12.09 18.12
CA PRO A 162 -21.70 11.00 19.07
C PRO A 162 -20.96 9.79 18.50
N THR A 163 -20.19 9.14 19.37
CA THR A 163 -19.47 7.90 19.06
C THR A 163 -20.38 6.68 19.10
N VAL A 164 -19.95 5.61 18.44
CA VAL A 164 -20.64 4.31 18.47
C VAL A 164 -19.91 3.38 19.42
N THR A 165 -20.66 2.59 20.19
CA THR A 165 -20.07 1.64 21.13
C THR A 165 -19.34 0.51 20.41
N PRO A 166 -18.29 -0.09 21.01
CA PRO A 166 -17.56 -1.20 20.38
C PRO A 166 -18.46 -2.41 20.06
N VAL A 167 -19.47 -2.67 20.89
CA VAL A 167 -20.48 -3.73 20.68
C VAL A 167 -21.26 -3.46 19.38
N THR A 168 -21.90 -2.30 19.29
CA THR A 168 -22.72 -1.93 18.14
C THR A 168 -21.87 -1.92 16.87
N PHE A 169 -20.68 -1.31 16.92
CA PHE A 169 -19.77 -1.29 15.79
C PHE A 169 -19.39 -2.70 15.31
N LYS A 170 -18.96 -3.57 16.24
CA LYS A 170 -18.52 -4.92 15.90
C LYS A 170 -19.66 -5.78 15.35
N ARG A 171 -20.87 -5.59 15.87
CA ARG A 171 -22.09 -6.25 15.38
C ARG A 171 -22.38 -5.89 13.93
N ARG A 172 -22.33 -4.61 13.59
CA ARG A 172 -22.53 -4.14 12.20
C ARG A 172 -21.37 -4.48 11.27
N GLU A 173 -20.13 -4.54 11.78
CA GLU A 173 -19.00 -5.09 11.02
C GLU A 173 -19.24 -6.56 10.64
N ARG A 174 -19.78 -7.37 11.56
CA ARG A 174 -20.09 -8.80 11.33
C ARG A 174 -21.22 -9.02 10.34
N GLU A 175 -22.32 -8.29 10.52
CA GLU A 175 -23.46 -8.30 9.60
C GLU A 175 -23.00 -8.06 8.15
N VAL A 176 -22.27 -6.98 7.93
CA VAL A 176 -21.84 -6.59 6.58
C VAL A 176 -20.66 -7.42 6.06
N GLY A 177 -19.86 -7.98 6.96
CA GLY A 177 -18.71 -8.81 6.62
C GLY A 177 -19.07 -10.00 5.72
N SER A 178 -20.17 -10.68 6.05
CA SER A 178 -20.70 -11.80 5.24
C SER A 178 -21.09 -11.36 3.82
N SER A 179 -21.66 -10.16 3.68
CA SER A 179 -21.99 -9.56 2.38
C SER A 179 -20.74 -9.25 1.56
N PHE A 180 -19.67 -8.77 2.18
CA PHE A 180 -18.38 -8.60 1.48
C PHE A 180 -17.80 -9.93 0.99
N GLU A 181 -17.90 -11.00 1.77
CA GLU A 181 -17.47 -12.34 1.36
C GLU A 181 -18.30 -12.87 0.19
N ALA A 182 -19.63 -12.70 0.23
CA ALA A 182 -20.52 -13.06 -0.87
C ALA A 182 -20.16 -12.32 -2.17
N VAL A 183 -20.00 -10.99 -2.11
CA VAL A 183 -19.60 -10.16 -3.27
C VAL A 183 -18.19 -10.53 -3.76
N ALA A 184 -17.25 -10.84 -2.86
CA ALA A 184 -15.92 -11.29 -3.26
C ALA A 184 -15.99 -12.61 -4.05
N ASN A 185 -16.77 -13.58 -3.57
CA ASN A 185 -16.96 -14.87 -4.25
C ASN A 185 -17.66 -14.71 -5.61
N GLU A 186 -18.73 -13.92 -5.68
CA GLU A 186 -19.44 -13.61 -6.92
C GLU A 186 -18.50 -12.98 -7.95
N THR A 187 -17.74 -11.95 -7.55
CA THR A 187 -16.82 -11.27 -8.47
C THR A 187 -15.63 -12.13 -8.88
N CYS A 188 -15.18 -13.07 -8.04
CA CYS A 188 -14.20 -14.09 -8.41
C CYS A 188 -14.76 -15.05 -9.48
N ASN A 189 -16.04 -15.43 -9.39
CA ASN A 189 -16.68 -16.28 -10.40
C ASN A 189 -16.89 -15.54 -11.72
N GLU A 190 -17.33 -14.28 -11.68
CA GLU A 190 -17.40 -13.41 -12.87
C GLU A 190 -16.02 -13.28 -13.54
N ALA A 191 -14.98 -13.01 -12.75
CA ALA A 191 -13.60 -12.90 -13.23
C ALA A 191 -13.09 -14.22 -13.83
N LEU A 192 -13.44 -15.36 -13.23
CA LEU A 192 -13.07 -16.69 -13.73
C LEU A 192 -13.72 -16.97 -15.09
N ASN A 193 -15.01 -16.66 -15.23
CA ASN A 193 -15.72 -16.83 -16.49
C ASN A 193 -15.14 -15.91 -17.59
N GLU A 194 -14.81 -14.66 -17.25
CA GLU A 194 -14.13 -13.75 -18.18
C GLU A 194 -12.72 -14.25 -18.56
N GLU A 195 -11.97 -14.84 -17.63
CA GLU A 195 -10.67 -15.45 -17.90
C GLU A 195 -10.80 -16.64 -18.86
N LYS A 196 -11.75 -17.56 -18.59
CA LYS A 196 -12.06 -18.70 -19.47
C LYS A 196 -12.40 -18.26 -20.89
N GLN A 197 -13.18 -17.19 -21.04
CA GLN A 197 -13.54 -16.65 -22.36
C GLN A 197 -12.34 -16.03 -23.09
N ARG A 198 -11.34 -15.51 -22.36
CA ARG A 198 -10.12 -14.93 -22.94
C ARG A 198 -9.03 -15.98 -23.20
N SER A 199 -9.08 -17.11 -22.50
CA SER A 199 -8.23 -18.27 -22.76
C SER A 199 -8.72 -19.00 -24.01
N GLN A 200 -7.98 -18.88 -25.11
CA GLN A 200 -8.30 -19.59 -26.36
C GLN A 200 -7.90 -21.07 -26.30
N ASP A 201 -6.91 -21.40 -25.47
CA ASP A 201 -6.39 -22.74 -25.28
C ASP A 201 -6.36 -23.05 -23.78
N ALA A 202 -6.97 -24.17 -23.38
CA ALA A 202 -6.96 -24.64 -22.00
C ALA A 202 -5.55 -24.98 -21.52
N ASP A 203 -4.63 -25.31 -22.44
CA ASP A 203 -3.24 -25.57 -22.12
C ASP A 203 -2.44 -24.29 -21.77
N ASP A 204 -2.98 -23.10 -22.08
CA ASP A 204 -2.40 -21.79 -21.71
C ASP A 204 -3.03 -21.20 -20.44
N ASN A 205 -3.83 -21.96 -19.69
CA ASN A 205 -4.45 -21.46 -18.46
C ASN A 205 -3.38 -21.07 -17.42
N ALA A 206 -3.22 -19.76 -17.25
CA ALA A 206 -2.16 -19.16 -16.48
C ALA A 206 -2.69 -18.23 -15.40
N VAL A 207 -2.16 -18.37 -14.19
CA VAL A 207 -2.50 -17.51 -13.05
C VAL A 207 -1.23 -17.02 -12.36
N SER A 208 -1.26 -15.79 -11.87
CA SER A 208 -0.22 -15.27 -10.99
C SER A 208 -0.59 -15.43 -9.53
N PHE A 209 0.36 -15.91 -8.73
CA PHE A 209 0.18 -16.25 -7.32
C PHE A 209 1.19 -15.48 -6.47
N ASP A 210 0.69 -14.94 -5.35
CA ASP A 210 1.50 -14.32 -4.30
C ASP A 210 0.75 -14.37 -2.97
N ALA A 211 1.50 -14.39 -1.88
CA ALA A 211 0.98 -14.38 -0.52
C ALA A 211 1.50 -13.18 0.29
N GLY A 212 0.70 -12.75 1.26
CA GLY A 212 1.01 -11.68 2.17
C GLY A 212 0.77 -12.07 3.62
N TRP A 213 1.52 -11.45 4.53
CA TRP A 213 1.39 -11.64 5.98
C TRP A 213 1.08 -10.32 6.67
N GLN A 214 0.23 -10.39 7.70
CA GLN A 214 -0.22 -9.22 8.48
C GLN A 214 0.74 -8.86 9.62
N THR A 215 2.04 -9.04 9.39
CA THR A 215 3.11 -8.51 10.24
C THR A 215 4.12 -7.76 9.39
N ARG A 216 4.75 -6.73 9.98
CA ARG A 216 5.94 -6.11 9.39
C ARG A 216 7.12 -7.05 9.67
N GLY A 217 7.50 -7.86 8.69
CA GLY A 217 8.65 -8.75 8.83
C GLY A 217 9.97 -8.01 8.82
N SER A 218 10.91 -8.40 9.69
CA SER A 218 12.33 -8.00 9.66
C SER A 218 13.20 -8.97 8.84
N GLY A 219 12.58 -9.86 8.05
CA GLY A 219 13.26 -10.92 7.27
C GLY A 219 13.80 -12.09 8.10
N ARG A 220 13.85 -11.97 9.44
CA ARG A 220 14.41 -12.97 10.36
C ARG A 220 13.36 -13.65 11.24
N ASN A 221 12.24 -13.00 11.51
CA ASN A 221 11.16 -13.56 12.34
C ASN A 221 9.89 -13.81 11.51
N TYR A 222 9.52 -15.09 11.39
CA TYR A 222 8.35 -15.57 10.65
C TYR A 222 7.24 -15.98 11.62
N ALA A 223 6.76 -15.01 12.41
CA ALA A 223 5.78 -15.22 13.47
C ALA A 223 4.39 -14.65 13.16
N SER A 224 4.04 -14.48 11.87
CA SER A 224 2.72 -13.95 11.53
C SER A 224 1.60 -14.89 11.99
N LEU A 225 0.59 -14.31 12.64
CA LEU A 225 -0.62 -15.01 13.08
C LEU A 225 -1.65 -15.18 11.97
N THR A 226 -1.57 -14.34 10.93
CA THR A 226 -2.44 -14.45 9.76
C THR A 226 -1.65 -14.31 8.47
N GLY A 227 -2.16 -14.95 7.42
CA GLY A 227 -1.66 -14.83 6.06
C GLY A 227 -2.83 -14.84 5.08
N HIS A 228 -2.65 -14.21 3.93
CA HIS A 228 -3.60 -14.22 2.84
C HIS A 228 -2.87 -14.49 1.52
N ALA A 229 -3.55 -15.07 0.54
CA ALA A 229 -3.01 -15.28 -0.79
C ALA A 229 -4.06 -15.01 -1.86
N SER A 230 -3.58 -14.78 -3.09
CA SER A 230 -4.45 -14.53 -4.24
C SER A 230 -3.92 -15.22 -5.48
N MET A 231 -4.83 -15.78 -6.28
CA MET A 231 -4.59 -16.17 -7.67
C MET A 231 -5.28 -15.17 -8.60
N ILE A 232 -4.51 -14.59 -9.51
CA ILE A 232 -4.97 -13.57 -10.44
C ILE A 232 -4.83 -14.08 -11.87
N GLY A 233 -5.88 -13.96 -12.66
CA GLY A 233 -5.89 -14.39 -14.06
C GLY A 233 -4.91 -13.57 -14.89
N GLN A 234 -4.11 -14.22 -15.75
CA GLN A 234 -3.11 -13.54 -16.56
C GLN A 234 -3.75 -12.60 -17.59
N LYS A 235 -4.89 -12.99 -18.18
CA LYS A 235 -5.56 -12.23 -19.25
C LYS A 235 -6.48 -11.14 -18.71
N THR A 236 -7.15 -11.38 -17.58
CA THR A 236 -8.07 -10.41 -16.94
C THR A 236 -7.36 -9.46 -15.98
N GLY A 237 -6.32 -9.93 -15.27
CA GLY A 237 -5.70 -9.19 -14.16
C GLY A 237 -6.60 -9.07 -12.92
N LYS A 238 -7.66 -9.88 -12.84
CA LYS A 238 -8.63 -9.96 -11.74
C LYS A 238 -8.37 -11.17 -10.84
N VAL A 239 -8.77 -11.09 -9.57
CA VAL A 239 -8.67 -12.20 -8.62
C VAL A 239 -9.68 -13.27 -9.00
N LEU A 240 -9.20 -14.50 -9.20
CA LEU A 240 -10.01 -15.68 -9.54
C LEU A 240 -10.30 -16.53 -8.31
N SER A 241 -9.34 -16.57 -7.37
CA SER A 241 -9.44 -17.29 -6.10
C SER A 241 -8.56 -16.58 -5.06
N TYR A 242 -8.94 -16.66 -3.79
CA TYR A 242 -8.19 -16.12 -2.66
C TYR A 242 -8.36 -17.02 -1.44
N ALA A 243 -7.39 -16.99 -0.53
CA ALA A 243 -7.45 -17.76 0.71
C ALA A 243 -6.88 -16.96 1.88
N VAL A 244 -7.36 -17.27 3.09
CA VAL A 244 -6.91 -16.66 4.34
C VAL A 244 -6.59 -17.77 5.35
N ARG A 245 -5.48 -17.60 6.06
CA ARG A 245 -5.06 -18.47 7.16
C ARG A 245 -4.97 -17.67 8.45
N CYS A 246 -5.58 -18.19 9.52
CA CYS A 246 -5.55 -17.59 10.84
C CYS A 246 -5.13 -18.62 11.90
N LYS A 247 -4.18 -18.23 12.74
CA LYS A 247 -3.67 -19.04 13.86
C LYS A 247 -4.38 -18.79 15.18
N LYS A 248 -5.13 -17.70 15.27
CA LYS A 248 -5.67 -17.17 16.52
C LYS A 248 -7.18 -16.98 16.38
N CYS A 249 -7.91 -17.23 17.47
CA CYS A 249 -9.29 -16.79 17.66
C CYS A 249 -9.42 -16.31 19.10
N ARG A 250 -9.85 -15.06 19.31
CA ARG A 250 -9.91 -14.45 20.64
C ARG A 250 -10.89 -15.17 21.56
N ILE A 251 -12.03 -15.60 21.02
CA ILE A 251 -13.07 -16.32 21.76
C ILE A 251 -12.51 -17.68 22.21
N CYS A 252 -11.95 -18.48 21.29
CA CYS A 252 -11.34 -19.77 21.64
C CYS A 252 -10.21 -19.64 22.67
N ASP A 253 -9.32 -18.67 22.49
CA ASP A 253 -8.17 -18.48 23.39
C ASP A 253 -8.65 -18.11 24.80
N GLN A 254 -9.69 -17.27 24.90
CA GLN A 254 -10.29 -16.90 26.18
C GLN A 254 -10.94 -18.10 26.86
N THR A 255 -11.80 -18.85 26.17
CA THR A 255 -12.44 -20.07 26.69
C THR A 255 -11.40 -21.07 27.21
N SER A 256 -10.30 -21.25 26.48
CA SER A 256 -9.22 -22.14 26.91
C SER A 256 -8.47 -21.64 28.16
N THR A 257 -8.44 -20.33 28.38
CA THR A 257 -7.76 -19.70 29.52
C THR A 257 -8.64 -19.73 30.77
N THR A 258 -9.94 -19.50 30.63
CA THR A 258 -10.90 -19.46 31.75
C THR A 258 -11.41 -20.83 32.16
N GLY A 259 -11.10 -21.89 31.40
CA GLY A 259 -11.54 -23.26 31.70
C GLY A 259 -13.06 -23.48 31.57
N THR A 260 -13.76 -22.52 30.99
CA THR A 260 -15.22 -22.56 30.78
C THR A 260 -15.53 -23.33 29.51
N SER A 261 -16.66 -24.03 29.43
CA SER A 261 -17.14 -24.56 28.15
C SER A 261 -17.52 -23.41 27.21
N LEU A 262 -17.33 -23.58 25.89
CA LEU A 262 -17.86 -22.65 24.90
C LEU A 262 -19.40 -22.64 25.03
N GLU A 263 -19.95 -21.62 25.66
CA GLU A 263 -21.40 -21.51 25.89
C GLU A 263 -22.16 -21.21 24.60
N LYS A 264 -21.51 -20.57 23.61
CA LYS A 264 -22.10 -20.22 22.30
C LYS A 264 -21.18 -20.57 21.14
N ASP A 265 -21.78 -21.10 20.07
CA ASP A 265 -21.10 -21.26 18.78
C ASP A 265 -20.72 -19.88 18.23
N HIS A 266 -19.55 -19.77 17.61
CA HIS A 266 -19.07 -18.50 17.04
C HIS A 266 -18.35 -18.74 15.72
N ASP A 267 -18.27 -17.69 14.89
CA ASP A 267 -17.54 -17.73 13.62
C ASP A 267 -16.02 -17.83 13.84
N CYS A 268 -15.54 -19.04 14.10
CA CYS A 268 -14.13 -19.31 14.35
C CYS A 268 -13.35 -19.42 13.04
N ARG A 269 -12.57 -18.38 12.72
CA ARG A 269 -11.66 -18.41 11.55
C ARG A 269 -10.32 -19.09 11.79
N LYS A 270 -10.08 -19.70 12.96
CA LYS A 270 -8.82 -20.39 13.28
C LYS A 270 -8.70 -21.68 12.46
N ASN A 271 -7.98 -21.62 11.35
CA ASN A 271 -7.82 -22.72 10.40
C ASN A 271 -6.35 -23.10 10.16
N TRP A 272 -5.41 -22.56 10.94
CA TRP A 272 -3.97 -22.83 10.76
C TRP A 272 -3.25 -23.08 12.08
N THR A 273 -2.49 -24.17 12.16
CA THR A 273 -1.71 -24.54 13.36
C THR A 273 -0.20 -24.56 13.11
N LYS A 274 0.23 -24.68 11.86
CA LYS A 274 1.65 -24.82 11.47
C LYS A 274 2.39 -23.48 11.46
N SER A 275 3.64 -23.49 10.99
CA SER A 275 4.46 -22.27 10.86
C SER A 275 3.87 -21.30 9.84
N SER A 276 4.13 -20.00 9.98
CA SER A 276 3.64 -18.99 9.04
C SER A 276 4.24 -19.16 7.63
N LYS A 277 5.48 -19.68 7.54
CA LYS A 277 6.16 -20.01 6.27
C LYS A 277 5.39 -21.04 5.42
N ALA A 278 4.70 -21.98 6.08
CA ALA A 278 3.98 -23.02 5.36
C ALA A 278 2.60 -22.57 4.84
N MET A 279 2.08 -21.41 5.27
CA MET A 279 0.77 -20.90 4.87
C MET A 279 0.68 -20.65 3.36
N GLU A 280 1.72 -20.09 2.76
CA GLU A 280 1.74 -19.74 1.33
C GLU A 280 1.46 -20.98 0.47
N SER A 281 2.28 -22.01 0.64
CA SER A 281 2.15 -23.24 -0.13
C SER A 281 0.81 -23.95 0.11
N ASP A 282 0.24 -23.86 1.31
CA ASP A 282 -1.04 -24.48 1.64
C ASP A 282 -2.22 -23.77 0.99
N MET A 283 -2.24 -22.44 1.06
CA MET A 283 -3.23 -21.61 0.37
C MET A 283 -3.14 -21.78 -1.15
N ALA A 284 -1.94 -21.92 -1.71
CA ALA A 284 -1.77 -22.18 -3.14
C ALA A 284 -2.47 -23.49 -3.56
N ILE A 285 -2.30 -24.57 -2.80
CA ILE A 285 -2.92 -25.85 -3.12
C ILE A 285 -4.45 -25.77 -3.00
N GLU A 286 -4.96 -25.16 -1.93
CA GLU A 286 -6.41 -24.94 -1.78
C GLU A 286 -7.00 -24.21 -3.00
N MET A 287 -6.40 -23.08 -3.39
CA MET A 287 -6.89 -22.28 -4.51
C MET A 287 -6.76 -22.99 -5.86
N LEU A 288 -5.71 -23.80 -6.08
CA LEU A 288 -5.57 -24.61 -7.30
C LEU A 288 -6.71 -25.64 -7.42
N HIS A 289 -7.03 -26.32 -6.33
CA HIS A 289 -8.14 -27.28 -6.31
C HIS A 289 -9.49 -26.59 -6.47
N ASP A 290 -9.70 -25.45 -5.80
CA ASP A 290 -10.90 -24.63 -5.94
C ASP A 290 -11.12 -24.12 -7.39
N LEU A 291 -10.06 -23.72 -8.09
CA LEU A 291 -10.18 -23.36 -9.51
C LEU A 291 -10.53 -24.57 -10.37
N LYS A 292 -9.94 -25.74 -10.08
CA LYS A 292 -10.22 -26.99 -10.80
C LYS A 292 -11.66 -27.46 -10.59
N THR A 293 -12.22 -27.35 -9.39
CA THR A 293 -13.64 -27.70 -9.13
C THR A 293 -14.59 -26.76 -9.87
N ARG A 294 -14.16 -25.52 -10.13
CA ARG A 294 -14.86 -24.54 -10.98
C ARG A 294 -14.46 -24.65 -12.46
N ASP A 295 -13.98 -25.81 -12.89
CA ASP A 295 -13.65 -26.14 -14.29
C ASP A 295 -12.57 -25.21 -14.89
N PHE A 296 -11.57 -24.85 -14.09
CA PHE A 296 -10.41 -24.09 -14.55
C PHE A 296 -9.13 -24.76 -14.08
N HIS A 297 -8.58 -25.63 -14.95
CA HIS A 297 -7.35 -26.34 -14.66
C HIS A 297 -6.14 -25.48 -14.98
N VAL A 298 -5.42 -25.02 -13.94
CA VAL A 298 -4.22 -24.19 -14.07
C VAL A 298 -3.04 -25.03 -14.58
N LYS A 299 -2.45 -24.62 -15.72
CA LYS A 299 -1.24 -25.23 -16.28
C LYS A 299 0.02 -24.43 -15.96
N ASN A 300 -0.11 -23.11 -15.99
CA ASN A 300 1.01 -22.18 -15.85
C ASN A 300 0.85 -21.34 -14.57
N LEU A 301 1.73 -21.55 -13.61
CA LEU A 301 1.73 -20.84 -12.34
C LEU A 301 2.85 -19.79 -12.31
N ILE A 302 2.46 -18.52 -12.42
CA ILE A 302 3.37 -17.38 -12.37
C ILE A 302 3.61 -17.02 -10.91
N MET A 303 4.84 -17.18 -10.43
CA MET A 303 5.19 -16.89 -9.05
C MET A 303 6.66 -16.54 -8.91
N ASP A 304 7.02 -16.07 -7.72
CA ASP A 304 8.39 -15.81 -7.33
C ASP A 304 9.21 -17.11 -7.33
N ASN A 305 10.52 -16.98 -7.14
CA ASN A 305 11.45 -18.11 -7.19
C ASN A 305 11.38 -19.04 -5.95
N ASP A 306 10.22 -19.20 -5.32
CA ASP A 306 9.98 -20.21 -4.27
C ASP A 306 9.82 -21.61 -4.88
N SER A 307 10.62 -22.56 -4.41
CA SER A 307 10.62 -23.96 -4.85
C SER A 307 9.58 -24.80 -4.10
N THR A 308 9.16 -24.40 -2.90
CA THR A 308 8.33 -25.22 -2.00
C THR A 308 6.88 -25.29 -2.47
N THR A 309 6.31 -24.17 -2.90
CA THR A 309 4.93 -24.09 -3.42
C THR A 309 4.77 -24.94 -4.69
N LEU A 310 5.71 -24.83 -5.64
CA LEU A 310 5.68 -25.62 -6.88
C LEU A 310 5.82 -27.12 -6.60
N ALA A 311 6.74 -27.52 -5.70
CA ALA A 311 6.95 -28.93 -5.38
C ALA A 311 5.67 -29.59 -4.84
N LYS A 312 4.94 -28.89 -3.95
CA LYS A 312 3.64 -29.36 -3.46
C LYS A 312 2.59 -29.39 -4.55
N ALA A 313 2.55 -28.40 -5.44
CA ALA A 313 1.58 -28.36 -6.53
C ALA A 313 1.76 -29.55 -7.49
N LYS A 314 3.01 -29.91 -7.80
CA LYS A 314 3.31 -31.10 -8.61
C LYS A 314 2.89 -32.40 -7.95
N LEU A 315 3.04 -32.49 -6.63
CA LEU A 315 2.70 -33.68 -5.87
C LEU A 315 1.19 -33.85 -5.67
N SER A 316 0.48 -32.77 -5.35
CA SER A 316 -0.90 -32.83 -4.86
C SER A 316 -1.95 -32.40 -5.89
N PHE A 317 -1.58 -31.64 -6.92
CA PHE A 317 -2.52 -31.06 -7.87
C PHE A 317 -2.34 -31.56 -9.31
N ASP A 318 -1.20 -31.27 -9.95
CA ASP A 318 -0.87 -31.70 -11.31
C ASP A 318 0.65 -31.83 -11.47
N PRO A 319 1.21 -33.04 -11.70
CA PRO A 319 2.64 -33.24 -11.93
C PRO A 319 3.20 -32.42 -13.10
N ASN A 320 2.36 -32.08 -14.08
CA ASN A 320 2.72 -31.34 -15.28
C ASN A 320 2.59 -29.82 -15.12
N ILE A 321 2.17 -29.31 -13.95
CA ILE A 321 2.09 -27.87 -13.72
C ILE A 321 3.46 -27.22 -13.92
N GLN A 322 3.48 -26.16 -14.73
CA GLN A 322 4.68 -25.43 -15.07
C GLN A 322 4.76 -24.15 -14.24
N LYS A 323 5.95 -23.85 -13.75
CA LYS A 323 6.25 -22.57 -13.12
C LYS A 323 6.76 -21.60 -14.15
N ILE A 324 6.11 -20.45 -14.22
CA ILE A 324 6.58 -19.29 -14.96
C ILE A 324 7.21 -18.32 -13.96
N SER A 325 8.46 -17.91 -14.21
CA SER A 325 9.17 -17.00 -13.29
C SER A 325 8.72 -15.55 -13.48
N ASP A 326 8.61 -14.79 -12.40
CA ASP A 326 8.37 -13.35 -12.48
C ASP A 326 9.60 -12.60 -13.02
N PHE A 327 9.36 -11.73 -14.00
CA PHE A 327 10.42 -10.92 -14.62
C PHE A 327 11.14 -10.00 -13.64
N ASN A 328 10.42 -9.37 -12.70
CA ASN A 328 11.03 -8.40 -11.78
C ASN A 328 11.91 -9.08 -10.75
N HIS A 329 11.50 -10.24 -10.24
CA HIS A 329 12.31 -11.10 -9.38
C HIS A 329 13.55 -11.63 -10.10
N THR A 330 13.40 -12.06 -11.35
CA THR A 330 14.54 -12.49 -12.17
C THR A 330 15.56 -11.35 -12.35
N LYS A 331 15.08 -10.15 -12.67
CA LYS A 331 15.91 -8.93 -12.77
C LYS A 331 16.57 -8.56 -11.43
N LYS A 332 15.85 -8.70 -10.31
CA LYS A 332 16.37 -8.43 -8.96
C LYS A 332 17.46 -9.42 -8.58
N ASN A 333 17.29 -10.70 -8.90
CA ASN A 333 18.29 -11.74 -8.67
C ASN A 333 19.58 -11.47 -9.46
N LEU A 334 19.48 -11.03 -10.72
CA LEU A 334 20.65 -10.57 -11.48
C LEU A 334 21.31 -9.35 -10.83
N ALA A 335 20.52 -8.37 -10.37
CA ALA A 335 21.06 -7.21 -9.67
C ALA A 335 21.84 -7.63 -8.41
N SER A 336 21.28 -8.51 -7.58
CA SER A 336 21.95 -9.03 -6.38
C SER A 336 23.28 -9.72 -6.73
N LYS A 337 23.29 -10.62 -7.73
CA LYS A 337 24.53 -11.28 -8.19
C LYS A 337 25.62 -10.28 -8.61
N LEU A 338 25.24 -9.21 -9.30
CA LEU A 338 26.20 -8.16 -9.70
C LEU A 338 26.71 -7.34 -8.49
N TYR A 339 25.87 -7.09 -7.49
CA TYR A 339 26.30 -6.43 -6.25
C TYR A 339 27.18 -7.33 -5.38
N ASP A 340 26.89 -8.63 -5.33
CA ASP A 340 27.72 -9.61 -4.62
C ASP A 340 29.10 -9.72 -5.28
N MET A 341 29.14 -9.81 -6.62
CA MET A 341 30.38 -9.76 -7.40
C MET A 341 31.17 -8.48 -7.13
N LYS A 342 30.49 -7.31 -7.08
CA LYS A 342 31.14 -6.04 -6.72
C LYS A 342 31.79 -6.12 -5.33
N LYS A 343 31.11 -6.72 -4.35
CA LYS A 343 31.60 -6.84 -2.97
C LYS A 343 32.80 -7.79 -2.88
N GLU A 344 32.73 -8.92 -3.56
CA GLU A 344 33.76 -9.97 -3.51
C GLU A 344 35.02 -9.61 -4.30
N LYS A 345 34.84 -9.17 -5.55
CA LYS A 345 35.93 -8.93 -6.50
C LYS A 345 36.43 -7.48 -6.51
N LYS A 346 35.68 -6.56 -5.90
CA LYS A 346 36.01 -5.12 -5.77
C LYS A 346 36.32 -4.42 -7.11
N TYR A 347 35.67 -4.82 -8.21
CA TYR A 347 35.86 -4.19 -9.51
C TYR A 347 35.47 -2.69 -9.47
N PRO A 348 36.41 -1.75 -9.73
CA PRO A 348 36.14 -0.31 -9.59
C PRO A 348 35.04 0.20 -10.52
N LEU A 349 34.99 -0.35 -11.74
CA LEU A 349 34.01 0.04 -12.76
C LEU A 349 32.64 -0.63 -12.59
N LEU A 350 32.48 -1.60 -11.69
CA LEU A 350 31.20 -2.22 -11.37
C LEU A 350 30.42 -1.40 -10.33
N GLY A 351 30.14 -0.14 -10.68
CA GLY A 351 29.34 0.77 -9.85
C GLY A 351 27.82 0.62 -10.06
N PRO A 352 26.99 1.32 -9.25
CA PRO A 352 25.54 1.36 -9.43
C PRO A 352 25.10 1.73 -10.86
N LYS A 353 25.83 2.66 -11.50
CA LYS A 353 25.56 3.10 -12.88
C LYS A 353 25.77 1.96 -13.89
N SER A 354 26.87 1.21 -13.78
CA SER A 354 27.18 0.05 -14.63
C SER A 354 26.16 -1.07 -14.44
N ILE A 355 25.84 -1.39 -13.18
CA ILE A 355 24.82 -2.41 -12.85
C ILE A 355 23.46 -2.01 -13.45
N GLN A 356 23.04 -0.76 -13.31
CA GLN A 356 21.80 -0.28 -13.93
C GLN A 356 21.82 -0.38 -15.45
N HIS A 357 22.96 -0.11 -16.10
CA HIS A 357 23.09 -0.27 -17.54
C HIS A 357 23.02 -1.73 -17.98
N LEU A 358 23.72 -2.64 -17.29
CA LEU A 358 23.65 -4.09 -17.52
C LEU A 358 22.22 -4.61 -17.38
N LEU A 359 21.51 -4.19 -16.32
CA LEU A 359 20.10 -4.52 -16.12
C LEU A 359 19.19 -3.95 -17.21
N LYS A 360 19.54 -2.79 -17.79
CA LYS A 360 18.83 -2.20 -18.93
C LYS A 360 19.04 -3.04 -20.20
N CYS A 361 20.27 -3.44 -20.50
CA CYS A 361 20.59 -4.33 -21.62
C CYS A 361 19.88 -5.68 -21.47
N PHE A 362 19.95 -6.30 -20.29
CA PHE A 362 19.20 -7.52 -19.97
C PHE A 362 17.68 -7.34 -20.17
N THR A 363 17.11 -6.25 -19.63
CA THR A 363 15.66 -5.97 -19.78
C THR A 363 15.27 -5.82 -21.24
N TYR A 364 16.10 -5.15 -22.04
CA TYR A 364 15.87 -4.99 -23.47
C TYR A 364 15.92 -6.34 -24.17
N ALA A 365 17.00 -7.10 -24.00
CA ALA A 365 17.19 -8.40 -24.62
C ALA A 365 16.02 -9.35 -24.33
N VAL A 366 15.57 -9.44 -23.08
CA VAL A 366 14.45 -10.31 -22.70
C VAL A 366 13.12 -9.83 -23.29
N LYS A 367 12.85 -8.52 -23.31
CA LYS A 367 11.55 -7.99 -23.77
C LYS A 367 11.43 -7.81 -25.28
N SER A 368 12.54 -7.75 -26.00
CA SER A 368 12.55 -7.51 -27.45
C SER A 368 12.61 -8.80 -28.27
N ASN A 369 12.77 -9.97 -27.64
CA ASN A 369 12.97 -11.23 -28.33
C ASN A 369 11.99 -12.29 -27.83
N ASN A 370 11.09 -12.73 -28.73
CA ASN A 370 10.20 -13.86 -28.48
C ASN A 370 10.84 -15.19 -28.89
N ASP A 371 11.93 -15.15 -29.66
CA ASP A 371 12.71 -16.31 -30.08
C ASP A 371 13.83 -16.59 -29.09
N THR A 372 13.82 -17.80 -28.52
CA THR A 372 14.81 -18.31 -27.57
C THR A 372 16.23 -18.27 -28.14
N SER A 373 16.43 -18.60 -29.41
CA SER A 373 17.75 -18.64 -30.04
C SER A 373 18.36 -17.25 -30.14
N VAL A 374 17.54 -16.27 -30.54
CA VAL A 374 17.93 -14.86 -30.63
C VAL A 374 18.17 -14.27 -29.24
N LEU A 375 17.34 -14.62 -28.25
CA LEU A 375 17.54 -14.21 -26.87
C LEU A 375 18.86 -14.74 -26.30
N LYS A 376 19.16 -16.03 -26.52
CA LYS A 376 20.41 -16.65 -26.08
C LYS A 376 21.62 -15.90 -26.63
N LYS A 377 21.65 -15.68 -27.94
CA LYS A 377 22.71 -14.92 -28.61
C LYS A 377 22.85 -13.50 -28.03
N ASN A 378 21.73 -12.79 -27.89
CA ASN A 378 21.75 -11.43 -27.34
C ASN A 378 22.26 -11.37 -25.89
N LEU A 379 21.95 -12.36 -25.05
CA LEU A 379 22.48 -12.44 -23.69
C LEU A 379 24.00 -12.64 -23.68
N GLU A 380 24.52 -13.51 -24.55
CA GLU A 380 25.96 -13.80 -24.67
C GLU A 380 26.77 -12.60 -25.18
N ILE A 381 26.16 -11.71 -25.97
CA ILE A 381 26.80 -10.50 -26.52
C ILE A 381 26.87 -9.35 -25.51
N ILE A 382 25.97 -9.27 -24.52
CA ILE A 382 25.89 -8.13 -23.59
C ILE A 382 27.25 -7.78 -22.95
N PRO A 383 28.05 -8.75 -22.44
CA PRO A 383 29.39 -8.47 -21.92
C PRO A 383 30.29 -7.82 -22.98
N SER A 384 30.46 -8.43 -24.15
CA SER A 384 31.28 -7.86 -25.24
C SER A 384 30.85 -6.44 -25.62
N HIS A 385 29.54 -6.20 -25.71
CA HIS A 385 28.98 -4.88 -26.03
C HIS A 385 29.38 -3.79 -25.03
N VAL A 386 29.32 -4.06 -23.72
CA VAL A 386 29.66 -3.05 -22.70
C VAL A 386 31.17 -2.83 -22.53
N PHE A 387 31.99 -3.76 -23.05
CA PHE A 387 33.45 -3.63 -23.17
C PHE A 387 33.90 -3.02 -24.51
N GLY A 388 32.96 -2.71 -25.41
CA GLY A 388 33.25 -2.04 -26.69
C GLY A 388 33.53 -2.96 -27.87
N ASP A 389 33.37 -4.28 -27.70
CA ASP A 389 33.41 -5.22 -28.81
C ASP A 389 32.00 -5.42 -29.39
N HIS A 390 31.78 -4.81 -30.56
CA HIS A 390 30.49 -4.80 -31.25
C HIS A 390 30.42 -5.76 -32.44
N LYS A 391 31.42 -6.64 -32.65
CA LYS A 391 31.50 -7.52 -33.82
C LYS A 391 30.27 -8.43 -33.99
N GLU A 392 29.73 -8.91 -32.87
CA GLU A 392 28.59 -9.83 -32.85
C GLU A 392 27.24 -9.14 -32.60
N CYS A 393 27.24 -7.81 -32.43
CA CYS A 393 26.03 -7.03 -32.17
C CYS A 393 25.09 -6.97 -33.39
N ASP A 394 23.82 -6.66 -33.13
CA ASP A 394 22.80 -6.43 -34.16
C ASP A 394 22.42 -4.94 -34.20
N MET A 395 22.24 -4.38 -35.42
CA MET A 395 21.84 -2.98 -35.63
C MET A 395 20.52 -2.61 -34.95
N LYS A 396 19.61 -3.56 -34.70
CA LYS A 396 18.33 -3.33 -34.03
C LYS A 396 18.48 -2.84 -32.59
N TRP A 397 19.62 -3.09 -31.93
CA TRP A 397 19.82 -2.69 -30.53
C TRP A 397 21.13 -1.97 -30.26
N CYS A 398 22.17 -2.25 -31.05
CA CYS A 398 23.46 -1.60 -30.89
C CYS A 398 23.50 -0.28 -31.67
N LYS A 399 23.36 0.83 -30.92
CA LYS A 399 23.44 2.18 -31.50
C LYS A 399 24.82 2.52 -32.06
N TYR A 400 25.88 1.85 -31.60
CA TYR A 400 27.21 2.01 -32.18
C TYR A 400 27.21 1.60 -33.65
N LEU A 401 26.56 0.50 -34.02
CA LEU A 401 26.46 0.07 -35.42
C LEU A 401 25.59 1.00 -36.28
N GLN A 402 24.73 1.81 -35.67
CA GLN A 402 23.91 2.81 -36.38
C GLN A 402 24.69 4.09 -36.67
N ASP A 403 25.60 4.49 -35.77
CA ASP A 403 26.38 5.74 -35.85
C ASP A 403 27.71 5.58 -35.10
N PRO A 404 28.72 4.91 -35.71
CA PRO A 404 29.99 4.63 -35.03
C PRO A 404 30.78 5.89 -34.65
N GLU A 405 30.70 6.94 -35.47
CA GLU A 405 31.49 8.16 -35.31
C GLU A 405 31.03 9.01 -34.12
N ASN A 406 29.73 9.06 -33.84
CA ASN A 406 29.18 9.88 -32.75
C ASN A 406 28.72 9.07 -31.53
N TYR A 407 28.80 7.75 -31.57
CA TYR A 407 28.33 6.92 -30.46
C TYR A 407 29.23 7.05 -29.22
N LYS A 408 28.61 7.45 -28.12
CA LYS A 408 29.20 7.41 -26.77
C LYS A 408 28.32 6.58 -25.84
N PRO A 409 28.87 5.65 -25.03
CA PRO A 409 28.09 4.86 -24.09
C PRO A 409 27.68 5.70 -22.85
N LYS A 410 26.72 6.62 -23.04
CA LYS A 410 26.25 7.59 -22.02
C LYS A 410 25.80 6.96 -20.70
N HIS A 411 25.36 5.71 -20.76
CA HIS A 411 24.85 4.97 -19.61
C HIS A 411 25.93 4.23 -18.81
N LEU A 412 27.17 4.18 -19.28
CA LEU A 412 28.32 3.67 -18.54
C LEU A 412 29.01 4.79 -17.72
N PRO A 413 29.84 4.44 -16.73
CA PRO A 413 30.69 5.41 -16.02
C PRO A 413 31.54 6.23 -16.98
N TYR A 414 31.59 7.55 -16.75
CA TYR A 414 32.40 8.49 -17.54
C TYR A 414 32.13 8.49 -19.06
N GLY A 415 31.03 7.87 -19.52
CA GLY A 415 30.77 7.70 -20.95
C GLY A 415 31.82 6.82 -21.66
N LYS A 416 32.51 5.94 -20.93
CA LYS A 416 33.55 5.04 -21.43
C LYS A 416 33.13 3.57 -21.32
N TYR A 417 33.73 2.70 -22.13
CA TYR A 417 33.55 1.26 -22.02
C TYR A 417 34.15 0.70 -20.73
N LEU A 418 33.66 -0.46 -20.32
CA LEU A 418 34.26 -1.21 -19.21
C LEU A 418 35.61 -1.80 -19.63
N THR A 419 36.52 -1.98 -18.68
CA THR A 419 37.88 -2.51 -18.92
C THR A 419 38.26 -3.54 -17.86
N GLY A 420 39.18 -4.45 -18.22
CA GLY A 420 39.72 -5.50 -17.34
C GLY A 420 39.27 -6.90 -17.76
N GLU A 421 40.24 -7.78 -18.03
CA GLU A 421 39.99 -9.13 -18.56
C GLU A 421 39.24 -10.02 -17.57
N ASP A 422 39.66 -10.02 -16.29
CA ASP A 422 38.98 -10.79 -15.24
C ASP A 422 37.53 -10.35 -15.07
N PHE A 423 37.28 -9.03 -15.11
CA PHE A 423 35.92 -8.49 -15.02
C PHE A 423 35.07 -8.91 -16.23
N ARG A 424 35.65 -8.90 -17.42
CA ARG A 424 34.98 -9.38 -18.63
C ARG A 424 34.62 -10.86 -18.51
N ASN A 425 35.54 -11.69 -18.05
CA ASN A 425 35.33 -13.13 -17.91
C ASN A 425 34.28 -13.48 -16.85
N ASP A 426 34.32 -12.83 -15.68
CA ASP A 426 33.31 -13.00 -14.63
C ASP A 426 31.91 -12.56 -15.13
N LEU A 427 31.83 -11.46 -15.90
CA LEU A 427 30.58 -11.00 -16.50
C LEU A 427 30.07 -11.95 -17.60
N GLN A 428 30.98 -12.47 -18.44
CA GLN A 428 30.68 -13.47 -19.47
C GLN A 428 30.09 -14.72 -18.84
N HIS A 429 30.64 -15.19 -17.72
CA HIS A 429 30.12 -16.33 -16.99
C HIS A 429 28.68 -16.09 -16.50
N VAL A 430 28.41 -14.93 -15.88
CA VAL A 430 27.06 -14.57 -15.41
C VAL A 430 26.03 -14.57 -16.55
N PHE A 431 26.38 -13.96 -17.69
CA PHE A 431 25.45 -13.89 -18.83
C PHE A 431 25.34 -15.20 -19.61
N SER A 432 26.40 -16.02 -19.64
CA SER A 432 26.34 -17.39 -20.18
C SER A 432 25.35 -18.25 -19.38
N ASP A 433 25.36 -18.16 -18.05
CA ASP A 433 24.40 -18.88 -17.21
C ASP A 433 22.94 -18.43 -17.44
N LEU A 434 22.72 -17.15 -17.71
CA LEU A 434 21.41 -16.65 -18.14
C LEU A 434 21.02 -17.18 -19.52
N ALA A 435 21.96 -17.17 -20.46
CA ALA A 435 21.76 -17.65 -21.83
C ALA A 435 21.42 -19.15 -21.89
N LYS A 436 22.03 -19.98 -21.03
CA LYS A 436 21.65 -21.40 -20.84
C LYS A 436 20.18 -21.56 -20.45
N ASN A 437 19.60 -20.56 -19.79
CA ASN A 437 18.20 -20.54 -19.35
C ASN A 437 17.29 -19.69 -20.26
N ALA A 438 17.72 -19.36 -21.49
CA ALA A 438 16.97 -18.49 -22.41
C ALA A 438 15.53 -18.96 -22.67
N THR A 439 15.28 -20.28 -22.69
CA THR A 439 13.92 -20.86 -22.85
C THR A 439 12.97 -20.42 -21.74
N LYS A 440 13.45 -20.30 -20.50
CA LYS A 440 12.66 -19.82 -19.37
C LYS A 440 12.52 -18.31 -19.37
N LEU A 441 13.54 -17.60 -19.88
CA LEU A 441 13.56 -16.15 -19.94
C LEU A 441 12.69 -15.57 -21.05
N SER A 442 12.45 -16.31 -22.15
CA SER A 442 11.56 -15.91 -23.23
C SER A 442 10.08 -15.99 -22.85
N ASN A 443 9.73 -16.79 -21.85
CA ASN A 443 8.36 -16.95 -21.36
C ASN A 443 8.24 -16.53 -19.88
N LEU A 444 8.56 -15.27 -19.57
CA LEU A 444 8.43 -14.73 -18.21
C LEU A 444 7.06 -14.12 -17.97
N GLY A 445 6.53 -14.35 -16.78
CA GLY A 445 5.26 -13.81 -16.32
C GLY A 445 5.47 -12.55 -15.47
N SER A 446 4.37 -12.08 -14.88
CA SER A 446 4.43 -10.97 -13.93
C SER A 446 3.49 -11.17 -12.73
N THR A 447 4.01 -11.01 -11.52
CA THR A 447 3.24 -10.96 -10.25
C THR A 447 2.81 -9.53 -9.87
N GLN A 448 2.99 -8.55 -10.75
CA GLN A 448 2.64 -7.14 -10.49
C GLN A 448 1.17 -6.92 -10.15
N ALA A 449 0.28 -7.76 -10.68
CA ALA A 449 -1.13 -7.70 -10.35
C ALA A 449 -1.38 -8.13 -8.89
N ASN A 450 -0.62 -9.09 -8.37
CA ASN A 450 -0.66 -9.50 -6.98
C ASN A 450 -0.02 -8.45 -6.06
N GLU A 451 1.11 -7.84 -6.44
CA GLU A 451 1.68 -6.71 -5.69
C GLU A 451 0.65 -5.57 -5.54
N ASN A 452 -0.09 -5.28 -6.61
CA ASN A 452 -1.17 -4.31 -6.58
C ASN A 452 -2.31 -4.74 -5.64
N PHE A 453 -2.70 -6.01 -5.66
CA PHE A 453 -3.71 -6.56 -4.75
C PHE A 453 -3.26 -6.51 -3.28
N ASN A 454 -2.03 -6.95 -2.99
CA ASN A 454 -1.42 -6.90 -1.66
C ASN A 454 -1.37 -5.47 -1.11
N ARG A 455 -1.18 -4.46 -1.97
CA ARG A 455 -1.33 -3.06 -1.57
C ARG A 455 -2.77 -2.69 -1.19
N ILE A 456 -3.77 -3.16 -1.93
CA ILE A 456 -5.19 -2.94 -1.59
C ILE A 456 -5.53 -3.61 -0.26
N VAL A 457 -5.07 -4.85 -0.05
CA VAL A 457 -5.22 -5.55 1.24
C VAL A 457 -4.55 -4.74 2.36
N ALA A 458 -3.35 -4.22 2.17
CA ALA A 458 -2.67 -3.40 3.18
C ALA A 458 -3.39 -2.08 3.50
N CYS A 459 -4.22 -1.57 2.60
CA CYS A 459 -5.09 -0.41 2.87
C CYS A 459 -6.34 -0.79 3.67
N LYS A 460 -6.89 -2.00 3.46
CA LYS A 460 -8.13 -2.47 4.11
C LYS A 460 -7.90 -3.23 5.42
N ASN A 461 -6.79 -3.94 5.48
CA ASN A 461 -6.28 -4.71 6.61
C ASN A 461 -4.85 -4.22 6.90
N PRO A 462 -4.71 -3.07 7.56
CA PRO A 462 -3.41 -2.43 7.74
C PRO A 462 -2.57 -3.18 8.79
N LYS A 463 -1.28 -3.40 8.48
CA LYS A 463 -0.36 -4.22 9.28
C LYS A 463 0.00 -3.65 10.66
N ASN A 464 -0.36 -2.39 10.95
CA ASN A 464 -0.18 -1.78 12.26
C ASN A 464 -1.34 -2.07 13.22
N LEU A 465 -2.42 -2.70 12.74
CA LEU A 465 -3.57 -3.09 13.54
C LEU A 465 -3.75 -4.61 13.46
N PHE A 466 -4.20 -5.23 14.55
CA PHE A 466 -4.41 -6.67 14.60
C PHE A 466 -5.90 -7.02 14.52
N TYR A 467 -6.35 -7.41 13.31
CA TYR A 467 -7.71 -7.92 13.07
C TYR A 467 -7.80 -9.46 13.08
N GLY A 468 -6.67 -10.15 13.30
CA GLY A 468 -6.53 -11.60 13.14
C GLY A 468 -7.08 -12.45 14.27
N GLY A 469 -7.66 -11.83 15.31
CA GLY A 469 -8.31 -12.52 16.41
C GLY A 469 -9.81 -12.78 16.21
N SER A 470 -10.37 -12.33 15.08
CA SER A 470 -11.79 -12.49 14.71
C SER A 470 -11.91 -12.65 13.19
N GLU A 471 -13.13 -12.86 12.72
CA GLU A 471 -13.52 -12.89 11.31
C GLU A 471 -13.17 -11.61 10.51
N SER A 472 -12.91 -10.48 11.18
CA SER A 472 -12.61 -9.18 10.55
C SER A 472 -11.43 -9.22 9.55
N THR A 473 -10.39 -10.04 9.78
CA THR A 473 -9.31 -10.20 8.79
C THR A 473 -9.84 -10.76 7.46
N SER A 474 -10.70 -11.78 7.52
CA SER A 474 -11.29 -12.40 6.33
C SER A 474 -12.19 -11.42 5.60
N PHE A 475 -13.05 -10.69 6.33
CA PHE A 475 -13.91 -9.65 5.76
C PHE A 475 -13.11 -8.54 5.05
N ARG A 476 -12.01 -8.08 5.65
CA ARG A 476 -11.15 -7.03 5.06
C ARG A 476 -10.41 -7.53 3.82
N VAL A 477 -9.99 -8.79 3.78
CA VAL A 477 -9.42 -9.42 2.58
C VAL A 477 -10.48 -9.57 1.49
N ALA A 478 -11.69 -10.03 1.83
CA ALA A 478 -12.81 -10.11 0.88
C ALA A 478 -13.17 -8.72 0.31
N ALA A 479 -13.21 -7.68 1.14
CA ALA A 479 -13.39 -6.31 0.69
C ALA A 479 -12.28 -5.85 -0.27
N ALA A 480 -11.05 -6.35 -0.12
CA ALA A 480 -9.95 -6.07 -1.05
C ALA A 480 -10.12 -6.81 -2.38
N VAL A 481 -10.60 -8.05 -2.34
CA VAL A 481 -10.88 -8.88 -3.53
C VAL A 481 -11.96 -8.23 -4.38
N ALA A 482 -13.10 -7.91 -3.78
CA ALA A 482 -14.18 -7.22 -4.47
C ALA A 482 -13.71 -5.88 -5.06
N HIS A 483 -12.96 -5.07 -4.30
CA HIS A 483 -12.43 -3.80 -4.80
C HIS A 483 -11.44 -3.99 -5.96
N LYS A 484 -10.60 -5.03 -5.91
CA LYS A 484 -9.66 -5.34 -6.99
C LYS A 484 -10.39 -5.70 -8.29
N ASN A 485 -11.48 -6.46 -8.18
CA ASN A 485 -12.23 -6.97 -9.33
C ASN A 485 -13.14 -5.91 -9.97
N ILE A 486 -13.88 -5.14 -9.15
CA ILE A 486 -14.92 -4.21 -9.62
C ILE A 486 -14.76 -2.75 -9.14
N GLY A 487 -13.75 -2.45 -8.33
CA GLY A 487 -13.44 -1.09 -7.89
C GLY A 487 -14.47 -0.54 -6.90
N ASN A 488 -14.97 0.69 -7.13
CA ASN A 488 -15.94 1.30 -6.23
C ASN A 488 -17.36 0.75 -6.39
N GLN A 489 -17.63 -0.04 -7.43
CA GLN A 489 -18.91 -0.78 -7.55
C GLN A 489 -19.11 -1.79 -6.42
N THR A 490 -18.04 -2.16 -5.69
CA THR A 490 -18.15 -3.04 -4.52
C THR A 490 -19.17 -2.56 -3.51
N ILE A 491 -19.21 -1.26 -3.18
CA ILE A 491 -20.10 -0.79 -2.12
C ILE A 491 -21.58 -0.87 -2.55
N GLU A 492 -21.85 -0.68 -3.85
CA GLU A 492 -23.19 -0.84 -4.43
C GLU A 492 -23.64 -2.29 -4.36
N LYS A 493 -22.83 -3.25 -4.85
CA LYS A 493 -23.15 -4.68 -4.76
C LYS A 493 -23.34 -5.17 -3.31
N VAL A 494 -22.56 -4.63 -2.37
CA VAL A 494 -22.73 -4.94 -0.93
C VAL A 494 -24.08 -4.43 -0.43
N TYR A 495 -24.49 -3.22 -0.80
CA TYR A 495 -25.81 -2.71 -0.41
C TYR A 495 -26.95 -3.47 -1.07
N ASP A 496 -26.79 -3.90 -2.33
CA ASP A 496 -27.78 -4.77 -2.99
C ASP A 496 -27.95 -6.10 -2.24
N THR A 497 -26.85 -6.69 -1.75
CA THR A 497 -26.87 -7.92 -0.93
C THR A 497 -27.59 -7.70 0.40
N LEU A 498 -27.45 -6.50 1.00
CA LEU A 498 -28.11 -6.11 2.24
C LEU A 498 -29.54 -5.55 2.04
N LEU A 499 -30.03 -5.51 0.79
CA LEU A 499 -31.31 -4.88 0.43
C LEU A 499 -31.40 -3.39 0.84
N LEU A 500 -30.26 -2.70 0.90
CA LEU A 500 -30.16 -1.29 1.23
C LEU A 500 -29.98 -0.45 -0.03
N SER A 501 -30.53 0.76 -0.03
CA SER A 501 -30.24 1.70 -1.11
C SER A 501 -28.82 2.27 -0.96
N PRO A 502 -27.98 2.25 -2.01
CA PRO A 502 -26.69 2.93 -2.00
C PRO A 502 -26.78 4.43 -1.73
N GLY A 503 -27.87 5.06 -2.18
CA GLY A 503 -28.11 6.49 -2.07
C GLY A 503 -27.42 7.32 -3.16
N LEU A 504 -27.94 8.54 -3.35
CA LEU A 504 -27.53 9.46 -4.42
C LEU A 504 -26.02 9.75 -4.40
N HIS A 505 -25.48 10.14 -3.24
CA HIS A 505 -24.09 10.58 -3.14
C HIS A 505 -23.08 9.43 -3.33
N THR A 506 -23.44 8.22 -2.94
CA THR A 506 -22.65 7.00 -3.19
C THR A 506 -22.52 6.76 -4.69
N ASN A 507 -23.64 6.79 -5.42
CA ASN A 507 -23.67 6.60 -6.88
C ASN A 507 -22.86 7.68 -7.61
N VAL A 508 -23.05 8.95 -7.25
CA VAL A 508 -22.27 10.07 -7.83
C VAL A 508 -20.77 9.92 -7.56
N HIS A 509 -20.39 9.51 -6.35
CA HIS A 509 -18.98 9.31 -6.01
C HIS A 509 -18.37 8.14 -6.78
N LYS A 510 -19.06 7.00 -6.82
CA LYS A 510 -18.67 5.79 -7.57
C LYS A 510 -18.34 6.13 -9.02
N ASP A 511 -19.26 6.78 -9.72
CA ASP A 511 -19.10 7.12 -11.14
C ASP A 511 -17.94 8.07 -11.39
N ARG A 512 -17.80 9.09 -10.52
CA ARG A 512 -16.70 10.06 -10.58
C ARG A 512 -15.34 9.39 -10.39
N VAL A 513 -15.21 8.47 -9.44
CA VAL A 513 -13.93 7.77 -9.20
C VAL A 513 -13.63 6.77 -10.31
N SER A 514 -14.63 6.06 -10.83
CA SER A 514 -14.47 5.17 -11.99
C SER A 514 -13.96 5.92 -13.22
N LYS A 515 -14.60 7.04 -13.58
CA LYS A 515 -14.14 7.92 -14.68
C LYS A 515 -12.72 8.46 -14.45
N ARG A 516 -12.37 8.82 -13.21
CA ARG A 516 -11.00 9.27 -12.86
C ARG A 516 -9.99 8.13 -13.05
N ARG A 517 -10.32 6.92 -12.61
CA ARG A 517 -9.45 5.74 -12.74
C ARG A 517 -9.14 5.42 -14.20
N GLU A 518 -10.12 5.49 -15.08
CA GLU A 518 -9.96 5.27 -16.53
C GLU A 518 -9.03 6.30 -17.16
N LYS A 519 -9.29 7.60 -16.93
CA LYS A 519 -8.42 8.69 -17.39
C LYS A 519 -6.98 8.55 -16.87
N GLU A 520 -6.81 8.15 -15.62
CA GLU A 520 -5.49 7.91 -15.06
C GLU A 520 -4.79 6.70 -15.67
N LYS A 521 -5.52 5.62 -15.98
CA LYS A 521 -4.97 4.42 -16.64
C LYS A 521 -4.41 4.78 -18.01
N GLU A 522 -5.18 5.51 -18.81
CA GLU A 522 -4.75 6.02 -20.13
C GLU A 522 -3.55 6.96 -20.02
N ARG A 523 -3.60 7.91 -19.08
CA ARG A 523 -2.47 8.83 -18.86
C ARG A 523 -1.20 8.08 -18.47
N LYS A 524 -1.29 7.13 -17.52
CA LYS A 524 -0.16 6.37 -16.97
C LYS A 524 0.39 5.33 -17.95
N SER A 525 -0.42 4.84 -18.90
CA SER A 525 0.03 3.91 -19.93
C SER A 525 0.83 4.59 -21.05
N SER A 526 0.63 5.89 -21.27
CA SER A 526 1.30 6.66 -22.31
C SER A 526 2.84 6.67 -22.19
N VAL A 527 3.53 6.63 -23.34
CA VAL A 527 4.99 6.68 -23.43
C VAL A 527 5.53 7.98 -22.82
N ARG A 528 4.88 9.11 -23.11
CA ARG A 528 5.23 10.43 -22.57
C ARG A 528 5.25 10.42 -21.03
N TYR A 529 4.21 9.88 -20.40
CA TYR A 529 4.15 9.80 -18.94
C TYR A 529 5.23 8.88 -18.37
N LYS A 530 5.41 7.68 -18.95
CA LYS A 530 6.43 6.72 -18.52
C LYS A 530 7.84 7.30 -18.62
N ARG A 531 8.14 8.02 -19.71
CA ARG A 531 9.42 8.70 -19.94
C ARG A 531 9.64 9.82 -18.92
N ARG A 532 8.67 10.72 -18.74
CA ARG A 532 8.75 11.81 -17.76
C ARG A 532 8.93 11.27 -16.33
N ARG A 533 8.22 10.20 -15.96
CA ARG A 533 8.37 9.54 -14.65
C ARG A 533 9.81 9.03 -14.46
N HIS A 534 10.42 8.46 -15.49
CA HIS A 534 11.79 7.97 -15.43
C HIS A 534 12.79 9.11 -15.28
N GLU A 535 12.63 10.19 -16.05
CA GLU A 535 13.44 11.41 -15.96
C GLU A 535 13.39 12.01 -14.55
N LEU A 536 12.19 12.20 -14.00
CA LEU A 536 12.00 12.72 -12.64
C LEU A 536 12.62 11.81 -11.58
N LYS A 537 12.52 10.48 -11.75
CA LYS A 537 13.16 9.52 -10.84
C LYS A 537 14.68 9.64 -10.89
N GLN A 538 15.27 9.81 -12.08
CA GLN A 538 16.71 10.01 -12.23
C GLN A 538 17.17 11.31 -11.59
N ILE A 539 16.49 12.42 -11.87
CA ILE A 539 16.79 13.74 -11.27
C ILE A 539 16.76 13.63 -9.75
N LYS A 540 15.69 13.06 -9.18
CA LYS A 540 15.57 12.89 -7.72
C LYS A 540 16.67 12.00 -7.15
N SER A 541 16.99 10.89 -7.82
CA SER A 541 18.05 9.97 -7.36
C SER A 541 19.43 10.63 -7.39
N SER A 542 19.72 11.44 -8.42
CA SER A 542 20.96 12.20 -8.50
C SER A 542 21.04 13.28 -7.42
N GLN A 543 19.94 14.01 -7.19
CA GLN A 543 19.86 15.00 -6.11
C GLN A 543 20.13 14.37 -4.75
N ILE A 544 19.46 13.26 -4.43
CA ILE A 544 19.67 12.52 -3.17
C ILE A 544 21.13 12.08 -3.04
N SER A 545 21.69 11.45 -4.09
CA SER A 545 23.08 10.98 -4.05
C SER A 545 24.08 12.13 -3.84
N VAL A 546 23.84 13.30 -4.43
CA VAL A 546 24.70 14.48 -4.23
C VAL A 546 24.56 15.01 -2.80
N SER A 547 23.34 15.06 -2.27
CA SER A 547 23.09 15.44 -0.87
C SER A 547 23.77 14.48 0.11
N GLU A 548 23.58 13.17 -0.04
CA GLU A 548 24.21 12.15 0.82
C GLU A 548 25.75 12.24 0.80
N ILE A 549 26.35 12.53 -0.36
CA ILE A 549 27.81 12.73 -0.46
C ILE A 549 28.25 14.00 0.29
N LYS A 550 27.47 15.09 0.18
CA LYS A 550 27.77 16.37 0.87
C LYS A 550 27.61 16.27 2.38
N GLU A 551 26.60 15.51 2.82
CA GLU A 551 26.26 15.31 4.23
C GLU A 551 27.24 14.35 4.94
N GLY A 552 27.91 13.47 4.19
CA GLY A 552 28.70 12.40 4.79
C GLY A 552 27.83 11.35 5.48
N THR A 553 28.42 10.55 6.37
CA THR A 553 27.66 9.50 7.08
C THR A 553 26.80 10.11 8.19
N THR A 554 25.55 10.45 7.89
CA THR A 554 24.61 11.06 8.86
C THR A 554 23.81 10.03 9.67
N TYR A 555 23.55 8.84 9.13
CA TYR A 555 22.83 7.76 9.80
C TYR A 555 23.40 6.40 9.42
N ALA A 556 23.90 5.66 10.40
CA ALA A 556 24.23 4.24 10.24
C ALA A 556 23.73 3.42 11.45
N PRO A 557 23.33 2.14 11.23
CA PRO A 557 22.87 1.29 12.32
C PRO A 557 23.97 1.09 13.37
N GLY A 558 23.66 1.32 14.65
CA GLY A 558 24.59 1.04 15.76
C GLY A 558 25.74 2.03 15.92
N VAL A 559 25.72 3.18 15.24
CA VAL A 559 26.75 4.23 15.38
C VAL A 559 26.96 4.63 16.85
N SER A 560 25.87 4.75 17.62
CA SER A 560 25.95 5.06 19.06
C SER A 560 26.47 3.93 19.95
N LEU A 561 26.51 2.67 19.46
CA LEU A 561 26.87 1.50 20.27
C LEU A 561 28.33 1.05 20.07
N CYS A 562 29.00 1.51 19.01
CA CYS A 562 30.33 1.02 18.61
C CYS A 562 31.48 2.01 18.78
N SER A 563 31.27 3.25 19.23
CA SER A 563 32.34 4.24 19.37
C SER A 563 32.55 4.66 20.83
N THR A 564 33.62 4.14 21.44
CA THR A 564 34.33 4.77 22.59
C THR A 564 35.31 5.87 22.13
N GLU A 565 35.17 6.35 20.89
CA GLU A 565 35.83 7.56 20.45
C GLU A 565 34.79 8.69 20.47
N LYS A 566 35.13 9.76 21.18
CA LYS A 566 34.37 11.01 21.27
C LYS A 566 33.82 11.41 19.90
N VAL A 567 32.51 11.34 19.71
CA VAL A 567 31.84 12.10 18.65
C VAL A 567 31.68 13.54 19.17
N GLU A 568 32.82 14.23 19.30
CA GLU A 568 32.91 15.69 19.41
C GLU A 568 33.26 16.32 18.04
N GLU A 569 32.96 15.62 16.93
CA GLU A 569 32.88 16.28 15.64
C GLU A 569 31.47 16.82 15.48
N GLU A 570 31.29 18.12 15.77
CA GLU A 570 30.10 18.87 15.36
C GLU A 570 29.82 18.55 13.89
N ILE A 571 28.58 18.14 13.60
CA ILE A 571 28.09 18.04 12.22
C ILE A 571 28.40 19.39 11.58
N PRO A 572 29.27 19.47 10.55
CA PRO A 572 29.65 20.74 9.99
C PRO A 572 28.38 21.47 9.56
N ASP A 573 28.17 22.66 10.11
CA ASP A 573 27.04 23.50 9.72
C ASP A 573 27.03 23.62 8.20
N CYS A 574 25.84 23.56 7.61
CA CYS A 574 25.67 23.66 6.18
C CYS A 574 26.36 24.96 5.73
N LYS A 575 27.58 24.86 5.17
CA LYS A 575 28.36 26.05 4.80
C LYS A 575 27.46 26.89 3.92
N SER A 576 27.07 28.06 4.42
CA SER A 576 26.25 28.99 3.66
C SER A 576 26.98 29.21 2.34
N ALA A 577 26.23 29.16 1.23
CA ALA A 577 26.81 29.44 -0.07
C ALA A 577 27.58 30.76 0.05
N PRO A 578 28.87 30.81 -0.35
CA PRO A 578 29.66 32.02 -0.19
C PRO A 578 28.92 33.16 -0.86
N VAL A 579 28.60 34.20 -0.08
CA VAL A 579 27.93 35.39 -0.60
C VAL A 579 28.91 36.02 -1.59
N PRO A 580 28.57 36.15 -2.89
CA PRO A 580 29.46 36.76 -3.85
C PRO A 580 29.74 38.19 -3.41
N SER A 581 30.96 38.49 -3.00
CA SER A 581 31.43 39.86 -2.83
C SER A 581 31.80 40.38 -4.22
N SER A 582 31.23 41.53 -4.59
CA SER A 582 31.69 42.24 -5.77
C SER A 582 33.15 42.65 -5.56
N VAL A 583 34.05 42.09 -6.35
CA VAL A 583 35.44 42.53 -6.40
C VAL A 583 35.44 43.93 -6.98
N SER A 584 35.90 44.93 -6.21
CA SER A 584 36.06 46.29 -6.73
C SER A 584 37.04 46.24 -7.89
N SER A 585 36.58 46.66 -9.08
CA SER A 585 37.44 46.70 -10.27
C SER A 585 38.55 47.72 -10.02
N GLN A 586 39.71 47.26 -9.59
CA GLN A 586 40.92 48.05 -9.75
C GLN A 586 41.17 48.14 -11.25
N SER A 587 41.03 49.34 -11.81
CA SER A 587 41.30 49.64 -13.21
C SER A 587 42.73 49.18 -13.54
N GLY A 588 42.85 48.10 -14.33
CA GLY A 588 44.12 47.47 -14.70
C GLY A 588 44.22 45.97 -14.43
N SER A 589 43.26 45.35 -13.73
CA SER A 589 43.31 43.92 -13.41
C SER A 589 42.70 43.03 -14.51
N SER A 590 43.47 42.03 -14.94
CA SER A 590 43.06 40.97 -15.87
C SER A 590 42.30 39.86 -15.14
N PHE A 591 41.09 39.50 -15.60
CA PHE A 591 40.29 38.42 -15.01
C PHE A 591 40.61 37.08 -15.66
N VAL A 592 41.16 36.15 -14.89
CA VAL A 592 41.37 34.76 -15.30
C VAL A 592 40.21 33.92 -14.77
N TYR A 593 39.48 33.26 -15.67
CA TYR A 593 38.43 32.32 -15.32
C TYR A 593 39.05 30.94 -15.10
N PHE A 594 38.65 30.25 -14.04
CA PHE A 594 39.07 28.88 -13.77
C PHE A 594 37.86 27.95 -13.81
N ASP A 595 38.01 26.82 -14.47
CA ASP A 595 37.09 25.68 -14.39
C ASP A 595 37.85 24.49 -13.78
N LEU A 596 37.24 23.87 -12.78
CA LEU A 596 37.87 22.83 -11.95
C LEU A 596 36.98 21.60 -11.93
N GLU A 597 37.53 20.44 -12.31
CA GLU A 597 36.97 19.16 -11.88
C GLU A 597 37.74 18.65 -10.67
N THR A 598 37.02 18.18 -9.66
CA THR A 598 37.58 17.64 -8.43
C THR A 598 37.05 16.23 -8.16
N THR A 599 37.77 15.43 -7.36
CA THR A 599 37.32 14.09 -6.94
C THR A 599 36.08 14.12 -6.04
N GLY A 600 35.67 15.29 -5.56
CA GLY A 600 34.49 15.53 -4.73
C GLY A 600 34.27 17.00 -4.36
N PHE A 601 33.26 17.27 -3.53
CA PHE A 601 32.92 18.64 -3.08
C PHE A 601 33.47 19.00 -1.69
N GLY A 602 34.25 18.08 -1.08
CA GLY A 602 34.88 18.31 0.23
C GLY A 602 36.16 19.16 0.11
N THR A 603 36.59 19.77 1.20
CA THR A 603 37.84 20.55 1.25
C THR A 603 39.10 19.71 1.07
N SER A 604 38.98 18.39 1.18
CA SER A 604 40.02 17.39 0.91
C SER A 604 39.95 16.81 -0.51
N ALA A 605 39.05 17.30 -1.36
CA ALA A 605 38.94 16.81 -2.73
C ALA A 605 40.16 17.25 -3.56
N GLU A 606 40.70 16.30 -4.32
CA GLU A 606 41.82 16.54 -5.22
C GLU A 606 41.31 17.16 -6.53
N ILE A 607 42.05 18.13 -7.08
CA ILE A 607 41.76 18.69 -8.40
C ILE A 607 42.22 17.67 -9.45
N THR A 608 41.27 17.12 -10.20
CA THR A 608 41.53 16.16 -11.28
C THR A 608 41.71 16.83 -12.62
N GLN A 609 41.07 17.99 -12.85
CA GLN A 609 41.27 18.77 -14.08
C GLN A 609 41.25 20.26 -13.74
N LEU A 610 42.14 21.00 -14.41
CA LEU A 610 42.26 22.44 -14.28
C LEU A 610 42.26 23.05 -15.69
N ALA A 611 41.24 23.87 -15.96
CA ALA A 611 41.21 24.74 -17.11
C ALA A 611 41.24 26.20 -16.65
N SER A 612 41.96 27.05 -17.36
CA SER A 612 41.89 28.50 -17.15
C SER A 612 41.86 29.26 -18.47
N ALA A 613 41.19 30.41 -18.47
CA ALA A 613 41.06 31.26 -19.64
C ALA A 613 41.25 32.75 -19.28
N PHE A 614 42.01 33.45 -20.11
CA PHE A 614 42.16 34.90 -20.07
C PHE A 614 42.14 35.46 -21.49
N GLY A 615 41.08 36.19 -21.85
CA GLY A 615 40.89 36.63 -23.23
C GLY A 615 40.78 35.43 -24.19
N GLU A 616 41.67 35.36 -25.18
CA GLU A 616 41.78 34.22 -26.12
C GLU A 616 42.80 33.15 -25.67
N GLU A 617 43.54 33.39 -24.60
CA GLU A 617 44.52 32.43 -24.08
C GLU A 617 43.85 31.41 -23.17
N THR A 618 44.09 30.12 -23.43
CA THR A 618 43.55 29.01 -22.63
C THR A 618 44.66 28.08 -22.16
N PHE A 619 44.58 27.65 -20.91
CA PHE A 619 45.42 26.61 -20.33
C PHE A 619 44.54 25.45 -19.88
N ASN A 620 44.89 24.22 -20.26
CA ASN A 620 44.16 23.01 -19.87
C ASN A 620 45.14 21.93 -19.40
N ARG A 621 44.91 21.38 -18.22
CA ARG A 621 45.64 20.23 -17.68
C ARG A 621 44.66 19.18 -17.16
N PHE A 622 44.74 17.99 -17.74
CA PHE A 622 43.90 16.83 -17.44
C PHE A 622 44.56 15.84 -16.50
#